data_AF-A0AA86YMI4-F1
#
_entry.id   AF-A0AA86YMI4-F1
#
_cell.length_a   1.000
_cell.length_b   1.000
_cell.length_c   1.000
_cell.angle_alpha   90.00
_cell.angle_beta   90.00
_cell.angle_gamma   90.00
#
_symmetry.space_group_name_H-M   'P 1'
#
loop_
_entity.id
_entity.type
_entity.pdbx_description
1 polymer ?
#
loop_
_entity_poly.entity_id
_entity_poly.type
_entity_poly.pdbx_seq_one_letter_code
_entity_poly.pdbx_strand_id
1 'polypeptide(L)'
;MWMAENEGAKFWLSVLTKLKNRGVQDILIASVDGLKGFTDAINSVYPQTQIQLCIIHMVRYVSWKDYKAVTAGLKTIYRAATEASALIALEKFALIWNKKYPQISKS
;
A
#
# COMPACT_ATOMS: atom_id res chain seq x y z
N MET A 1 -17.18 -10.82 8.58
CA MET A 1 -16.70 -11.02 7.20
C MET A 1 -17.55 -10.15 6.27
N TRP A 2 -16.93 -9.39 5.38
CA TRP A 2 -17.63 -8.61 4.34
C TRP A 2 -17.44 -9.33 3.01
N MET A 3 -18.52 -9.52 2.25
CA MET A 3 -18.51 -10.18 0.95
C MET A 3 -19.39 -9.38 0.00
N ALA A 4 -18.94 -9.22 -1.23
CA ALA A 4 -19.69 -8.62 -2.33
C ALA A 4 -19.21 -9.21 -3.65
N GLU A 5 -20.05 -9.17 -4.67
CA GLU A 5 -19.66 -9.60 -6.03
C GLU A 5 -18.60 -8.67 -6.65
N ASN A 6 -18.53 -7.41 -6.21
CA ASN A 6 -17.56 -6.45 -6.68
C ASN A 6 -17.06 -5.54 -5.54
N GLU A 7 -15.77 -5.25 -5.55
CA GLU A 7 -15.04 -4.43 -4.57
C GLU A 7 -14.93 -2.97 -5.04
N GLY A 8 -16.04 -2.40 -5.51
CA GLY A 8 -16.09 -1.01 -5.98
C GLY A 8 -16.13 0.02 -4.84
N ALA A 9 -15.98 1.31 -5.19
CA ALA A 9 -16.00 2.43 -4.24
C ALA A 9 -17.20 2.40 -3.26
N LYS A 10 -18.41 2.10 -3.76
CA LYS A 10 -19.63 2.01 -2.94
C LYS A 10 -19.56 0.90 -1.88
N PHE A 11 -18.95 -0.24 -2.22
CA PHE A 11 -18.77 -1.34 -1.28
C PHE A 11 -17.82 -0.92 -0.16
N TRP A 12 -16.65 -0.39 -0.50
CA TRP A 12 -15.66 0.05 0.50
C TRP A 12 -16.17 1.18 1.40
N LEU A 13 -16.92 2.13 0.85
CA LEU A 13 -17.58 3.18 1.64
C LEU A 13 -18.54 2.58 2.68
N SER A 14 -19.32 1.57 2.28
CA SER A 14 -20.23 0.86 3.19
C SER A 14 -19.47 0.13 4.31
N VAL A 15 -18.35 -0.53 3.98
CA VAL A 15 -17.48 -1.20 4.97
C VAL A 15 -16.91 -0.20 5.98
N LEU A 16 -16.33 0.90 5.51
CA LEU A 16 -15.70 1.92 6.36
C LEU A 16 -16.73 2.64 7.25
N THR A 17 -17.91 2.93 6.71
CA THR A 17 -19.04 3.50 7.48
C THR A 17 -19.49 2.52 8.58
N LYS A 18 -19.55 1.22 8.29
CA LYS A 18 -19.87 0.21 9.31
C LYS A 18 -18.81 0.14 10.41
N LEU A 19 -17.53 0.31 10.08
CA LEU A 19 -16.46 0.40 11.09
C LEU A 19 -16.67 1.62 12.00
N LYS A 20 -17.00 2.78 11.41
CA LYS A 20 -17.27 4.02 12.17
C LYS A 20 -18.46 3.85 13.11
N ASN A 21 -19.55 3.26 12.62
CA ASN A 21 -20.75 2.97 13.40
C ASN A 21 -20.53 1.96 14.53
N ARG A 22 -19.47 1.14 14.43
CA ARG A 22 -19.04 0.20 15.49
C ARG A 22 -18.10 0.86 16.51
N GLY A 23 -17.83 2.15 16.38
CA GLY A 23 -17.05 2.93 17.34
C GLY A 23 -15.60 3.16 16.95
N VAL A 24 -15.15 2.76 15.76
CA VAL A 24 -13.82 3.16 15.26
C VAL A 24 -13.85 4.68 15.02
N GLN A 25 -13.09 5.41 15.82
CA GLN A 25 -13.07 6.88 15.76
C GLN A 25 -12.09 7.38 14.71
N ASP A 26 -10.90 6.78 14.67
CA ASP A 26 -9.82 7.23 13.82
C ASP A 26 -8.97 6.06 13.30
N ILE A 27 -8.38 6.27 12.13
CA ILE A 27 -7.43 5.36 11.49
C ILE A 27 -6.22 6.20 11.10
N LEU A 28 -5.09 6.00 11.78
CA LEU A 28 -3.90 6.79 11.48
C LEU A 28 -3.28 6.40 10.14
N ILE A 29 -3.22 5.10 9.85
CA ILE A 29 -2.58 4.55 8.64
C ILE A 29 -3.46 3.44 8.07
N ALA A 30 -3.74 3.51 6.77
CA ALA A 30 -4.35 2.44 5.99
C ALA A 30 -3.37 1.92 4.94
N SER A 31 -2.97 0.65 5.06
CA SER A 31 -2.19 -0.02 4.03
C SER A 31 -3.13 -0.75 3.06
N VAL A 32 -3.16 -0.30 1.80
CA VAL A 32 -4.10 -0.78 0.77
C VAL A 32 -3.36 -1.30 -0.45
N ASP A 33 -4.01 -2.10 -1.27
CA ASP A 33 -3.48 -2.69 -2.50
C ASP A 33 -3.63 -1.79 -3.75
N GLY A 34 -4.19 -0.59 -3.59
CA GLY A 34 -4.39 0.37 -4.68
C GLY A 34 -5.69 0.16 -5.47
N LEU A 35 -6.68 -0.55 -4.92
CA LEU A 35 -8.00 -0.71 -5.53
C LEU A 35 -8.66 0.65 -5.83
N LYS A 36 -9.21 0.75 -7.05
CA LYS A 36 -9.85 1.97 -7.54
C LYS A 36 -11.04 2.35 -6.65
N GLY A 37 -11.03 3.58 -6.14
CA GLY A 37 -12.09 4.13 -5.30
C GLY A 37 -12.05 3.70 -3.84
N PHE A 38 -11.09 2.85 -3.43
CA PHE A 38 -10.91 2.55 -2.01
C PHE A 38 -10.28 3.73 -1.28
N THR A 39 -9.26 4.37 -1.87
CA THR A 39 -8.64 5.60 -1.36
C THR A 39 -9.68 6.71 -1.16
N ASP A 40 -10.57 6.92 -2.14
CA ASP A 40 -11.64 7.92 -2.05
C ASP A 40 -12.62 7.60 -0.91
N ALA A 41 -12.96 6.32 -0.73
CA ALA A 41 -13.83 5.87 0.35
C ALA A 41 -13.18 6.08 1.73
N ILE A 42 -11.87 5.82 1.89
CA ILE A 42 -11.13 6.07 3.13
C ILE A 42 -11.16 7.57 3.44
N ASN A 43 -10.77 8.41 2.48
CA ASN A 43 -10.75 9.86 2.65
C ASN A 43 -12.15 10.44 2.99
N SER A 44 -13.22 9.81 2.50
CA SER A 44 -14.59 10.24 2.81
C SER A 44 -15.02 9.92 4.24
N VAL A 45 -14.53 8.83 4.86
CA VAL A 45 -14.97 8.40 6.21
C VAL A 45 -13.97 8.81 7.30
N TYR A 46 -12.69 8.72 6.99
CA TYR A 46 -11.54 8.97 7.87
C TYR A 46 -10.52 9.89 7.16
N PRO A 47 -10.83 11.19 6.99
CA PRO A 47 -10.04 12.11 6.16
C PRO A 47 -8.61 12.39 6.66
N GLN A 48 -8.30 12.05 7.91
CA GLN A 48 -6.96 12.20 8.49
C GLN A 48 -6.09 10.95 8.31
N THR A 49 -6.61 9.90 7.68
CA THR A 49 -5.88 8.65 7.46
C THR A 49 -4.75 8.84 6.46
N GLN A 50 -3.54 8.44 6.82
CA GLN A 50 -2.46 8.30 5.86
C GLN A 50 -2.62 7.00 5.07
N ILE A 51 -2.76 7.12 3.76
CA ILE A 51 -2.96 5.96 2.87
C ILE A 51 -1.63 5.59 2.24
N GLN A 52 -1.25 4.33 2.38
CA GLN A 52 0.03 3.78 1.91
C GLN A 52 -0.23 2.54 1.05
N LEU A 53 0.45 2.42 -0.09
CA LEU A 53 0.43 1.16 -0.83
C LEU A 53 1.12 0.04 -0.06
N CYS A 54 0.48 -1.12 -0.02
CA CYS A 54 0.95 -2.28 0.72
C CYS A 54 2.11 -2.96 -0.01
N ILE A 55 3.31 -2.88 0.57
CA ILE A 55 4.52 -3.51 0.04
C ILE A 55 4.36 -5.01 -0.20
N ILE A 56 3.55 -5.70 0.62
CA ILE A 56 3.32 -7.14 0.46
C ILE A 56 2.50 -7.41 -0.80
N HIS A 57 1.47 -6.60 -1.08
CA HIS A 57 0.71 -6.70 -2.32
C HIS A 57 1.61 -6.44 -3.52
N MET A 58 2.49 -5.43 -3.45
CA MET A 58 3.43 -5.14 -4.53
C MET A 58 4.39 -6.30 -4.81
N VAL A 59 4.91 -6.96 -3.76
CA VAL A 59 5.80 -8.12 -3.89
C VAL A 59 5.09 -9.35 -4.47
N ARG A 60 3.77 -9.51 -4.31
CA ARG A 60 3.01 -10.62 -4.93
C ARG A 60 3.06 -10.60 -6.45
N TYR A 61 3.24 -9.42 -7.06
CA TYR A 61 3.37 -9.26 -8.52
C TYR A 61 4.80 -9.46 -9.03
N VAL A 62 5.75 -9.76 -8.15
CA VAL A 62 7.14 -10.04 -8.51
C VAL A 62 7.28 -11.51 -8.89
N SER A 63 8.05 -11.78 -9.95
CA SER A 63 8.29 -13.15 -10.39
C SER A 63 9.08 -13.91 -9.33
N TRP A 64 8.87 -15.23 -9.22
CA TRP A 64 9.62 -16.05 -8.27
C TRP A 64 11.15 -15.95 -8.45
N LYS A 65 11.61 -15.80 -9.70
CA LYS A 65 13.05 -15.66 -10.03
C LYS A 65 13.65 -14.39 -9.42
N ASP A 66 12.88 -13.31 -9.36
CA ASP A 66 13.33 -12.01 -8.87
C ASP A 66 12.98 -11.77 -7.40
N TYR A 67 12.05 -12.55 -6.82
CA TYR A 67 11.51 -12.38 -5.48
C TYR A 67 12.59 -12.17 -4.41
N LYS A 68 13.63 -13.02 -4.41
CA LYS A 68 14.71 -12.94 -3.40
C LYS A 68 15.52 -11.65 -3.54
N ALA A 69 15.82 -11.22 -4.77
CA ALA A 69 16.60 -10.01 -5.03
C ALA A 69 15.77 -8.74 -4.77
N VAL A 70 14.51 -8.72 -5.21
CA VAL A 70 13.58 -7.61 -4.97
C VAL A 70 13.33 -7.43 -3.47
N THR A 71 13.02 -8.51 -2.74
CA THR A 71 12.78 -8.40 -1.30
C THR A 71 14.03 -7.98 -0.54
N ALA A 72 15.21 -8.45 -0.93
CA ALA A 72 16.48 -7.99 -0.35
C ALA A 72 16.68 -6.48 -0.55
N GLY A 73 16.42 -5.97 -1.75
CA GLY A 73 16.45 -4.54 -2.06
C GLY A 73 15.42 -3.74 -1.26
N LEU A 74 14.18 -4.23 -1.13
CA LEU A 74 13.17 -3.57 -0.30
C LEU A 74 13.61 -3.48 1.17
N LYS A 75 14.31 -4.49 1.71
CA LYS A 75 14.80 -4.45 3.10
C LYS A 75 15.78 -3.31 3.33
N THR A 76 16.55 -2.89 2.33
CA THR A 76 17.51 -1.79 2.51
C THR A 76 16.79 -0.45 2.64
N ILE A 77 15.56 -0.33 2.13
CA ILE A 77 14.72 0.87 2.24
C ILE A 77 14.09 0.94 3.63
N TYR A 78 13.26 -0.05 4.00
CA TYR A 78 12.49 0.04 5.25
C TYR A 78 13.31 -0.28 6.51
N ARG A 79 14.56 -0.75 6.38
CA ARG A 79 15.49 -0.91 7.52
C ARG A 79 16.55 0.21 7.59
N ALA A 80 16.47 1.20 6.73
CA ALA A 80 17.38 2.34 6.75
C ALA A 80 17.24 3.09 8.09
N ALA A 81 18.35 3.56 8.65
CA ALA A 81 18.37 4.23 9.95
C ALA A 81 17.79 5.66 9.91
N THR A 82 17.76 6.28 8.72
CA THR A 82 17.23 7.62 8.50
C THR A 82 16.44 7.68 7.20
N GLU A 83 15.50 8.61 7.12
CA GLU A 83 14.73 8.88 5.90
C GLU A 83 15.65 9.19 4.71
N ALA A 84 16.67 10.02 4.89
CA ALA A 84 17.64 10.34 3.84
C ALA A 84 18.33 9.08 3.29
N SER A 85 18.75 8.16 4.16
CA SER A 85 19.32 6.88 3.73
C SER A 85 18.29 5.96 3.05
N ALA A 86 17.03 6.01 3.47
CA ALA A 86 15.94 5.27 2.85
C ALA A 86 15.65 5.78 1.42
N LEU A 87 15.66 7.10 1.22
CA LEU A 87 15.46 7.72 -0.09
C LEU A 87 16.56 7.33 -1.08
N ILE A 88 17.82 7.35 -0.66
CA ILE A 88 18.95 6.89 -1.48
C ILE A 88 18.80 5.40 -1.83
N ALA A 89 18.37 4.57 -0.87
CA ALA A 89 18.12 3.15 -1.12
C ALA A 89 16.95 2.95 -2.10
N LEU A 90 15.89 3.76 -1.98
CA LEU A 90 14.72 3.73 -2.86
C LEU A 90 15.08 4.13 -4.29
N GLU A 91 15.89 5.17 -4.50
CA GLU A 91 16.39 5.56 -5.82
C GLU A 91 17.19 4.44 -6.48
N LYS A 92 18.13 3.84 -5.74
CA LYS A 92 18.92 2.70 -6.23
C LYS A 92 18.03 1.51 -6.59
N PHE A 93 17.04 1.22 -5.75
CA PHE A 93 16.08 0.15 -5.98
C PHE A 93 15.22 0.41 -7.22
N ALA A 94 14.73 1.65 -7.39
CA ALA A 94 13.94 2.10 -8.53
C ALA A 94 14.71 1.96 -9.85
N LEU A 95 15.99 2.32 -9.89
CA LEU A 95 16.84 2.19 -11.07
C LEU A 95 16.95 0.74 -11.57
N ILE A 96 16.96 -0.22 -10.64
CA ILE A 96 17.07 -1.65 -10.96
C ILE A 96 15.71 -2.21 -11.41
N TRP A 97 14.64 -1.88 -10.69
CA TRP A 97 13.39 -2.65 -10.78
C TRP A 97 12.25 -1.93 -11.51
N ASN A 98 12.22 -0.61 -11.62
CA ASN A 98 11.05 0.10 -12.18
C ASN A 98 10.80 -0.24 -13.65
N LYS A 99 11.85 -0.56 -14.42
CA LYS A 99 11.70 -0.99 -15.81
C LYS A 99 10.88 -2.29 -15.93
N LYS A 100 11.02 -3.19 -14.97
CA LYS A 100 10.36 -4.51 -14.97
C LYS A 100 9.08 -4.52 -14.14
N TYR A 101 9.06 -3.78 -13.04
CA TYR A 101 7.96 -3.68 -12.09
C TYR A 101 7.64 -2.20 -11.83
N PRO A 102 6.87 -1.53 -12.69
CA PRO A 102 6.70 -0.07 -12.65
C PRO A 102 6.06 0.49 -11.38
N GLN A 103 5.38 -0.35 -10.60
CA GLN A 103 4.72 0.06 -9.36
C GLN A 103 5.59 -0.21 -8.11
N ILE A 104 6.67 -0.98 -8.22
CA ILE A 104 7.38 -1.57 -7.06
C ILE A 104 8.09 -0.54 -6.16
N SER A 105 8.42 0.63 -6.70
CA SER A 105 9.02 1.73 -5.93
C SER A 105 8.03 2.85 -5.61
N LYS A 106 6.75 2.71 -5.98
CA LYS A 106 5.73 3.72 -5.67
C LYS A 106 5.18 3.47 -4.27
N SER A 107 4.91 4.56 -3.56
CA SER A 107 4.40 4.58 -2.19
C SER A 107 3.05 5.27 -2.18
#